data_AF-A0AAD8AD28-F1
#
_entry.id   AF-A0AAD8AD28-F1
#
_cell.length_a   1.000
_cell.length_b   1.000
_cell.length_c   1.000
_cell.angle_alpha   90.00
_cell.angle_beta   90.00
_cell.angle_gamma   90.00
#
_symmetry.space_group_name_H-M   'P 1'
#
loop_
_entity.id
_entity.type
_entity.pdbx_description
1 polymer ?
#
loop_
_entity_poly.entity_id
_entity_poly.type
_entity_poly.pdbx_seq_one_letter_code
_entity_poly.pdbx_strand_id
1 'polypeptide(L)'
;VTILVKDFKEERKKHLQEGARMMANLSAQLVSLDRARKNYEKAFKEAERALDNFQRADADLNLSRAEVEKQRMNMAIKSQQCEETKNEYANQLQKTNDLQ
;
A
#
# COMPACT_ATOMS: atom_id res chain seq x y z
N VAL A 1 5.33 -53.48 0.18
CA VAL A 1 4.57 -52.78 -0.89
C VAL A 1 3.48 -51.87 -0.30
N THR A 2 2.63 -52.35 0.61
CA THR A 2 1.50 -51.57 1.17
C THR A 2 1.91 -50.35 2.01
N ILE A 3 3.00 -50.44 2.78
CA ILE A 3 3.55 -49.33 3.58
C ILE A 3 4.06 -48.22 2.68
N LEU A 4 4.88 -48.56 1.67
CA LEU A 4 5.43 -47.61 0.70
C LEU A 4 4.34 -46.83 -0.07
N VAL A 5 3.23 -47.49 -0.42
CA VAL A 5 2.07 -46.84 -1.06
C VAL A 5 1.37 -45.86 -0.12
N LYS A 6 1.30 -46.17 1.18
CA LYS A 6 0.74 -45.26 2.19
C LYS A 6 1.62 -44.04 2.37
N ASP A 7 2.93 -44.23 2.49
CA ASP A 7 3.91 -43.14 2.67
C ASP A 7 3.87 -42.18 1.46
N PHE A 8 3.83 -42.70 0.23
CA PHE A 8 3.70 -41.85 -0.96
C PHE A 8 2.38 -41.08 -1.02
N LYS A 9 1.27 -41.65 -0.52
CA LYS A 9 -0.01 -40.94 -0.45
C LYS A 9 0.04 -39.81 0.58
N GLU A 10 0.69 -40.02 1.72
CA GLU A 10 0.87 -39.01 2.75
C GLU A 10 1.77 -37.87 2.28
N GLU A 11 2.92 -38.17 1.67
CA GLU A 11 3.81 -37.16 1.10
C GLU A 11 3.13 -36.38 -0.04
N ARG A 12 2.39 -37.06 -0.93
CA ARG A 12 1.58 -36.37 -1.96
C ARG A 12 0.58 -35.40 -1.32
N LYS A 13 -0.10 -35.82 -0.26
CA LYS A 13 -1.06 -34.95 0.45
C LYS A 13 -0.37 -33.74 1.07
N LYS A 14 0.81 -33.94 1.68
CA LYS A 14 1.61 -32.87 2.28
C LYS A 14 2.03 -31.83 1.23
N HIS A 15 2.56 -32.27 0.08
CA HIS A 15 2.93 -31.35 -1.01
C HIS A 15 1.73 -30.58 -1.59
N LEU A 16 0.58 -31.23 -1.74
CA LEU A 16 -0.64 -30.54 -2.19
C LEU A 16 -1.11 -29.48 -1.18
N GLN A 17 -1.04 -29.77 0.11
CA GLN A 17 -1.38 -28.81 1.17
C GLN A 17 -0.40 -27.64 1.21
N GLU A 18 0.88 -27.91 1.04
CA GLU A 18 1.93 -26.88 0.97
C GLU A 18 1.73 -25.96 -0.23
N GLY A 19 1.49 -26.52 -1.43
CA GLY A 19 1.16 -25.74 -2.62
C GLY A 19 -0.10 -24.90 -2.44
N ALA A 20 -1.16 -25.45 -1.85
CA ALA A 20 -2.38 -24.70 -1.52
C ALA A 20 -2.12 -23.55 -0.56
N ARG A 21 -1.26 -23.74 0.46
CA ARG A 21 -0.87 -22.69 1.41
C ARG A 21 -0.05 -21.60 0.70
N MET A 22 0.90 -21.95 -0.15
CA MET A 22 1.70 -20.97 -0.91
C MET A 22 0.81 -20.11 -1.81
N MET A 23 -0.12 -20.73 -2.55
CA MET A 23 -1.08 -19.99 -3.39
C MET A 23 -2.00 -19.07 -2.58
N ALA A 24 -2.49 -19.53 -1.42
CA ALA A 24 -3.31 -18.70 -0.53
C ALA A 24 -2.54 -17.50 0.00
N ASN A 25 -1.27 -17.69 0.39
CA ASN A 25 -0.40 -16.62 0.85
C ASN A 25 -0.14 -15.59 -0.25
N LEU A 26 0.18 -16.03 -1.47
CA LEU A 26 0.40 -15.15 -2.61
C LEU A 26 -0.87 -14.33 -2.94
N SER A 27 -2.04 -14.98 -2.95
CA SER A 27 -3.32 -14.30 -3.18
C SER A 27 -3.60 -13.23 -2.12
N ALA A 28 -3.39 -13.55 -0.84
CA ALA A 28 -3.55 -12.57 0.24
C ALA A 28 -2.59 -11.39 0.08
N GLN A 29 -1.34 -11.65 -0.28
CA GLN A 29 -0.33 -10.61 -0.49
C GLN A 29 -0.68 -9.68 -1.67
N LEU A 30 -1.20 -10.23 -2.78
CA LEU A 30 -1.68 -9.44 -3.92
C LEU A 30 -2.82 -8.49 -3.53
N VAL A 31 -3.75 -8.95 -2.67
CA VAL A 31 -4.83 -8.10 -2.15
C VAL A 31 -4.27 -6.97 -1.28
N SER A 32 -3.30 -7.26 -0.41
CA SER A 32 -2.61 -6.25 0.40
C SER A 32 -1.88 -5.21 -0.46
N LEU A 33 -1.23 -5.64 -1.55
CA LEU A 33 -0.57 -4.75 -2.50
C LEU A 33 -1.55 -3.81 -3.19
N ASP A 34 -2.66 -4.33 -3.73
CA ASP A 34 -3.66 -3.50 -4.40
C ASP A 34 -4.28 -2.47 -3.45
N ARG A 35 -4.51 -2.86 -2.18
CA ARG A 35 -4.97 -1.93 -1.14
C ARG A 35 -3.96 -0.80 -0.88
N ALA A 36 -2.68 -1.15 -0.73
CA ALA A 36 -1.63 -0.16 -0.48
C ALA A 36 -1.48 0.81 -1.67
N ARG A 37 -1.55 0.29 -2.90
CA ARG A 37 -1.55 1.11 -4.13
C ARG A 37 -2.70 2.11 -4.16
N LYS A 38 -3.94 1.65 -3.92
CA LYS A 38 -5.13 2.52 -3.89
C LYS A 38 -5.04 3.59 -2.81
N ASN A 39 -4.50 3.25 -1.65
CA ASN A 39 -4.28 4.22 -0.56
C ASN A 39 -3.27 5.29 -0.98
N TYR A 40 -2.15 4.90 -1.58
CA TYR A 40 -1.16 5.84 -2.09
C TYR A 40 -1.73 6.75 -3.19
N GLU A 41 -2.43 6.20 -4.19
CA GLU A 41 -3.07 6.99 -5.25
C GLU A 41 -4.06 8.03 -4.70
N LYS A 42 -4.81 7.66 -3.66
CA LYS A 42 -5.72 8.58 -2.99
C LYS A 42 -4.95 9.69 -2.25
N ALA A 43 -3.96 9.31 -1.45
CA ALA A 43 -3.15 10.27 -0.67
C ALA A 43 -2.38 11.24 -1.58
N PHE A 44 -1.88 10.76 -2.72
CA PHE A 44 -1.24 11.58 -3.74
C PHE A 44 -2.18 12.67 -4.28
N LYS A 45 -3.39 12.29 -4.70
CA LYS A 45 -4.40 13.26 -5.17
C LYS A 45 -4.80 14.26 -4.09
N GLU A 46 -4.85 13.85 -2.83
CA GLU A 46 -5.13 14.74 -1.71
C GLU A 46 -3.98 15.73 -1.46
N ALA A 47 -2.74 15.28 -1.55
CA ALA A 47 -1.55 16.12 -1.44
C ALA A 47 -1.48 17.14 -2.58
N GLU A 48 -1.73 16.75 -3.83
CA GLU A 48 -1.77 17.66 -4.97
C GLU A 48 -2.83 18.76 -4.79
N ARG A 49 -4.04 18.38 -4.34
CA ARG A 49 -5.10 19.36 -4.04
C ARG A 49 -4.71 20.31 -2.91
N ALA A 50 -4.08 19.81 -1.86
CA ALA A 50 -3.64 20.63 -0.74
C ALA A 50 -2.53 21.62 -1.15
N LEU A 51 -1.64 21.20 -2.06
CA LEU A 51 -0.61 22.06 -2.65
C LEU A 51 -1.23 23.18 -3.49
N ASP A 52 -2.14 22.87 -4.41
CA ASP A 52 -2.84 23.87 -5.24
C ASP A 52 -3.60 24.88 -4.35
N ASN A 53 -4.32 24.40 -3.33
CA ASN A 53 -5.02 25.26 -2.38
C ASN A 53 -4.07 26.19 -1.62
N PHE A 54 -2.91 25.69 -1.18
CA PHE A 54 -1.90 26.53 -0.53
C PHE A 54 -1.34 27.58 -1.50
N GLN A 55 -0.99 27.21 -2.73
CA GLN A 55 -0.46 28.12 -3.74
C GLN A 55 -1.46 29.24 -4.09
N ARG A 56 -2.75 28.89 -4.22
CA ARG A 56 -3.81 29.89 -4.43
C ARG A 56 -3.97 30.82 -3.23
N ALA A 57 -3.92 30.29 -2.01
CA ALA A 57 -4.04 31.09 -0.80
C ALA A 57 -2.84 32.04 -0.62
N ASP A 58 -1.62 31.58 -0.91
CA ASP A 58 -0.40 32.38 -0.80
C ASP A 58 -0.35 33.51 -1.84
N ALA A 59 -0.98 33.31 -3.00
CA ALA A 59 -1.10 34.33 -4.04
C ALA A 59 -2.26 35.32 -3.83
N ASP A 60 -3.20 35.04 -2.92
CA ASP A 60 -4.36 35.90 -2.67
C ASP A 60 -4.03 37.00 -1.64
N LEU A 61 -3.87 38.23 -2.14
CA LEU A 61 -3.57 39.41 -1.32
C LEU A 61 -4.69 39.79 -0.36
N ASN A 62 -5.90 39.23 -0.50
CA ASN A 62 -7.03 39.51 0.37
C ASN A 62 -7.12 38.57 1.57
N LEU A 63 -6.35 37.47 1.58
CA LEU A 63 -6.35 36.52 2.69
C LEU A 63 -5.46 36.99 3.83
N SER A 64 -5.87 36.66 5.06
CA SER A 64 -5.04 36.93 6.22
C SER A 64 -3.85 35.96 6.27
N ARG A 65 -2.75 36.40 6.89
CA ARG A 65 -1.58 35.56 7.13
C ARG A 65 -1.92 34.27 7.89
N ALA A 66 -2.90 34.31 8.79
CA ALA A 66 -3.35 33.14 9.54
C ALA A 66 -4.04 32.10 8.64
N GLU A 67 -4.81 32.53 7.64
CA GLU A 67 -5.46 31.63 6.69
C GLU A 67 -4.46 30.98 5.73
N VAL A 68 -3.45 31.72 5.28
CA VAL A 68 -2.34 31.18 4.48
C VAL A 68 -1.56 30.13 5.28
N GLU A 69 -1.25 30.41 6.55
CA GLU A 69 -0.56 29.46 7.43
C GLU A 69 -1.36 28.16 7.63
N LYS A 70 -2.69 28.29 7.79
CA LYS A 70 -3.58 27.13 7.89
C LYS A 70 -3.49 26.23 6.66
N GLN A 71 -3.45 26.81 5.46
CA GLN A 71 -3.30 26.02 4.23
C GLN A 71 -1.90 25.40 4.11
N ARG A 72 -0.86 26.11 4.54
CA ARG A 72 0.51 25.56 4.59
C ARG A 72 0.60 24.34 5.50
N MET A 73 0.02 24.41 6.69
CA MET A 73 -0.02 23.29 7.63
C MET A 73 -0.78 22.10 7.04
N ASN A 74 -1.93 22.35 6.42
CA ASN A 74 -2.70 21.30 5.75
C ASN A 74 -1.93 20.63 4.60
N MET A 75 -1.27 21.43 3.75
CA MET A 75 -0.37 20.93 2.70
C MET A 75 0.74 20.05 3.28
N ALA A 76 1.42 20.50 4.34
CA ALA A 76 2.49 19.74 4.97
C ALA A 76 2.00 18.38 5.51
N ILE A 77 0.85 18.36 6.18
CA ILE A 77 0.23 17.11 6.69
C ILE A 77 -0.10 16.16 5.55
N LYS A 78 -0.70 16.67 4.46
CA LYS A 78 -1.07 15.84 3.31
C LYS A 78 0.14 15.33 2.54
N SER A 79 1.19 16.13 2.43
CA SER A 79 2.46 15.70 1.86
C SER A 79 3.10 14.57 2.69
N GLN A 80 3.11 14.70 4.01
CA GLN A 80 3.64 13.68 4.91
C GLN A 80 2.85 12.36 4.80
N GLN A 81 1.52 12.45 4.80
CA GLN A 81 0.64 11.28 4.62
C GLN A 81 0.85 10.59 3.26
N CYS A 82 1.11 11.36 2.20
CA CYS A 82 1.44 10.82 0.89
C CYS A 82 2.74 10.02 0.91
N GLU A 83 3.81 10.54 1.53
CA GLU A 83 5.08 9.81 1.64
C GLU A 83 4.97 8.55 2.51
N GLU A 84 4.20 8.58 3.60
CA GLU A 84 3.94 7.38 4.41
C GLU A 84 3.25 6.27 3.60
N THR A 85 2.18 6.62 2.87
CA THR A 85 1.45 5.65 2.04
C THR A 85 2.27 5.14 0.85
N LYS A 86 3.16 5.97 0.31
CA LYS A 86 4.13 5.59 -0.74
C LYS A 86 5.13 4.56 -0.23
N ASN A 87 5.69 4.80 0.96
CA ASN A 87 6.62 3.86 1.59
C ASN A 87 5.93 2.52 1.91
N GLU A 88 4.69 2.56 2.38
CA GLU A 88 3.92 1.33 2.60
C GLU A 88 3.64 0.57 1.28
N TYR A 89 3.26 1.28 0.21
CA TYR A 89 3.11 0.67 -1.11
C TYR A 89 4.41 0.02 -1.60
N ALA A 90 5.55 0.71 -1.50
CA ALA A 90 6.86 0.16 -1.86
C ALA A 90 7.21 -1.10 -1.05
N ASN A 91 6.95 -1.09 0.26
CA ASN A 91 7.17 -2.24 1.14
C ASN A 91 6.29 -3.43 0.74
N GLN A 92 5.02 -3.20 0.43
CA GLN A 92 4.13 -4.29 -0.02
C GLN A 92 4.52 -4.80 -1.41
N LEU A 93 5.00 -3.93 -2.29
CA LEU A 93 5.47 -4.32 -3.62
C LEU A 93 6.68 -5.25 -3.52
N GLN A 94 7.68 -4.88 -2.71
CA GLN A 94 8.85 -5.72 -2.48
C GLN A 94 8.46 -7.09 -1.92
N LYS A 95 7.64 -7.12 -0.86
CA LYS A 95 7.17 -8.37 -0.24
C LYS A 95 6.39 -9.26 -1.22
N THR A 96 5.61 -8.66 -2.12
CA THR A 96 4.85 -9.40 -3.12
C THR A 96 5.77 -10.02 -4.15
N ASN A 97 6.77 -9.27 -4.62
CA ASN A 97 7.75 -9.74 -5.59
C ASN A 97 8.61 -10.89 -5.02
N ASP A 98 8.94 -10.84 -3.73
CA ASP A 98 9.70 -11.92 -3.07
C ASP A 98 8.88 -13.23 -2.90
N LEU A 99 7.55 -13.17 -3.04
CA LEU A 99 6.64 -14.33 -2.93
C LEU A 99 6.21 -14.90 -4.30
N GLN A 100 6.58 -14.25 -5.40
CA GLN A 100 6.31 -14.69 -6.78
C GLN A 100 7.44 -15.56 -7.33
#